data_AF-A0A7V2XV62-F1
#
_entry.id   AF-A0A7V2XV62-F1
#
_cell.length_a   1.000
_cell.length_b   1.000
_cell.length_c   1.000
_cell.angle_alpha   90.00
_cell.angle_beta   90.00
_cell.angle_gamma   90.00
#
_symmetry.space_group_name_H-M   'P 1'
#
loop_
_entity.id
_entity.type
_entity.pdbx_description
1 polymer ?
#
loop_
_entity_poly.entity_id
_entity_poly.type
_entity_poly.pdbx_seq_one_letter_code
_entity_poly.pdbx_strand_id
1 'polypeptide(L)'
;MRIVNRLVLLGMAAVFSGGVAAAREAKVEEPLYDQLLRECKLTEEQQAAVKEKIAALDEALAAWDKENAEKLEAAKAAVKEARSRDDEAKKKAGEDLKALAAAREAAGSGPRKAVLALLTDEQKAAWGAYELFQETVSRYRKAALTEEQLTKIRAACAVAFAEIAEAGEDSKGAREIRNRLRWGIDVLVLTPEQRESVRPVKAKGK
;
A
#
# COMPACT_ATOMS: atom_id res chain seq x y z
N MET A 1 -1.93 -2.97 -32.19
CA MET A 1 -1.60 -2.71 -30.78
C MET A 1 -2.62 -1.75 -30.20
N ARG A 2 -3.64 -2.25 -29.50
CA ARG A 2 -4.64 -1.42 -28.83
C ARG A 2 -4.14 -1.13 -27.42
N ILE A 3 -3.72 0.11 -27.19
CA ILE A 3 -3.51 0.67 -25.86
C ILE A 3 -4.90 0.73 -25.22
N VAL A 4 -5.22 -0.25 -24.38
CA VAL A 4 -6.41 -0.19 -23.55
C VAL A 4 -6.11 0.82 -22.45
N ASN A 5 -6.62 2.04 -22.65
CA ASN A 5 -6.71 3.07 -21.63
C ASN A 5 -7.22 2.43 -20.34
N ARG A 6 -6.39 2.46 -19.30
CA ARG A 6 -6.82 2.23 -17.92
C ARG A 6 -7.79 3.35 -17.55
N LEU A 7 -9.06 3.12 -17.83
CA LEU A 7 -10.15 3.81 -17.16
C LEU A 7 -10.18 3.25 -15.73
N VAL A 8 -9.37 3.84 -14.85
CA VAL A 8 -9.63 3.76 -13.42
C VAL A 8 -11.03 4.33 -13.25
N LEU A 9 -11.97 3.48 -12.82
CA LEU A 9 -13.33 3.85 -12.41
C LEU A 9 -13.23 4.78 -11.19
N LEU A 10 -12.95 6.05 -11.49
CA LEU A 10 -13.03 7.21 -10.63
C LEU A 10 -14.28 7.98 -11.09
N GLY A 11 -15.39 7.76 -10.40
CA GLY A 11 -16.68 8.42 -10.62
C GLY A 11 -17.82 7.43 -10.41
N MET A 12 -18.70 7.56 -9.43
CA MET A 12 -19.38 8.79 -9.02
C MET A 12 -19.61 8.90 -7.51
N ALA A 13 -19.16 10.01 -6.93
CA ALA A 13 -19.84 10.65 -5.82
C ALA A 13 -19.53 12.15 -5.85
N ALA A 14 -20.18 12.85 -6.78
CA ALA A 14 -20.28 14.31 -6.76
C ALA A 14 -21.74 14.68 -6.49
N VAL A 15 -22.17 14.67 -5.23
CA VAL A 15 -23.39 15.33 -4.75
C VAL A 15 -23.17 15.80 -3.30
N PHE A 16 -23.00 17.11 -3.15
CA PHE A 16 -23.20 17.97 -1.97
C PHE A 16 -22.35 17.77 -0.69
N SER A 17 -21.44 18.72 -0.44
CA SER A 17 -21.68 19.85 0.49
C SER A 17 -20.44 20.75 0.58
N GLY A 18 -20.67 22.06 0.53
CA GLY A 18 -19.64 23.09 0.49
C GLY A 18 -18.77 23.12 1.75
N GLY A 19 -17.47 23.25 1.54
CA GLY A 19 -16.47 23.42 2.58
C GLY A 19 -15.09 23.22 1.97
N VAL A 20 -14.31 24.29 1.93
CA VAL A 20 -12.97 24.42 1.33
C VAL A 20 -12.10 23.19 1.62
N ALA A 21 -12.09 22.23 0.68
CA ALA A 21 -11.15 21.12 0.68
C ALA A 21 -10.29 21.31 -0.55
N ALA A 22 -9.05 21.75 -0.31
CA ALA A 22 -7.99 21.77 -1.31
C ALA A 22 -8.07 20.46 -2.11
N ALA A 23 -8.22 20.60 -3.43
CA ALA A 23 -8.17 19.49 -4.36
C ALA A 23 -6.88 18.71 -4.06
N ARG A 24 -7.01 17.58 -3.37
CA ARG A 24 -5.94 16.59 -3.31
C ARG A 24 -5.84 16.10 -4.74
N GLU A 25 -4.85 16.58 -5.48
CA GLU A 25 -4.42 15.93 -6.70
C GLU A 25 -4.28 14.44 -6.36
N ALA A 26 -5.15 13.63 -6.96
CA ALA A 26 -5.04 12.19 -6.85
C ALA A 26 -3.70 11.85 -7.49
N LYS A 27 -2.67 11.61 -6.67
CA LYS A 27 -1.39 11.08 -7.15
C LYS A 27 -1.74 9.83 -7.94
N VAL A 28 -1.54 9.88 -9.25
CA VAL A 28 -1.66 8.72 -10.12
C VAL A 28 -0.63 7.73 -9.60
N GLU A 29 -1.09 6.64 -8.99
CA GLU A 29 -0.18 5.59 -8.54
C GLU A 29 0.60 5.09 -9.75
N GLU A 30 1.92 5.14 -9.65
CA GLU A 30 2.82 4.63 -10.68
C GLU A 30 2.48 3.15 -10.94
N PRO A 31 2.27 2.72 -12.20
CA PRO A 31 2.01 1.33 -12.51
C PRO A 31 3.07 0.40 -11.92
N LEU A 32 2.67 -0.79 -11.45
CA LEU A 32 3.57 -1.78 -10.85
C LEU A 32 4.81 -2.09 -11.72
N TYR A 33 4.64 -2.09 -13.05
CA TYR A 33 5.73 -2.32 -13.99
C TYR A 33 6.84 -1.26 -13.87
N ASP A 34 6.46 0.02 -13.81
CA ASP A 34 7.42 1.12 -13.76
C ASP A 34 8.18 1.14 -12.42
N GLN A 35 7.48 0.79 -11.33
CA GLN A 35 8.10 0.60 -10.02
C GLN A 35 9.14 -0.53 -10.06
N LEU A 36 8.79 -1.71 -10.59
CA LEU A 36 9.71 -2.85 -10.70
C LEU A 36 10.90 -2.52 -11.61
N LEU A 37 10.66 -1.82 -12.73
CA LEU A 37 11.72 -1.40 -13.64
C LEU A 37 12.73 -0.50 -12.94
N ARG A 38 12.26 0.52 -12.21
CA ARG A 38 13.12 1.46 -11.47
C ARG A 38 13.89 0.77 -10.34
N GLU A 39 13.20 -0.02 -9.54
CA GLU A 39 13.72 -0.54 -8.28
C GLU A 39 14.56 -1.80 -8.46
N CYS A 40 14.14 -2.70 -9.35
CA CYS A 40 14.83 -3.98 -9.59
C CYS A 40 15.80 -3.93 -10.78
N LYS A 41 15.84 -2.82 -11.54
CA LYS A 41 16.71 -2.65 -12.72
C LYS A 41 16.60 -3.83 -13.68
N LEU A 42 15.36 -4.15 -14.07
CA LEU A 42 15.04 -5.34 -14.86
C LEU A 42 15.79 -5.37 -16.20
N THR A 43 16.33 -6.54 -16.57
CA THR A 43 16.89 -6.78 -17.92
C THR A 43 15.80 -6.74 -18.99
N GLU A 44 16.15 -6.57 -20.26
CA GLU A 44 15.17 -6.55 -21.36
C GLU A 44 14.33 -7.84 -21.41
N GLU A 45 14.96 -8.98 -21.17
CA GLU A 45 14.29 -10.28 -21.09
C GLU A 45 13.30 -10.34 -19.91
N GLN A 46 13.72 -9.90 -18.72
CA GLN A 46 12.85 -9.82 -17.54
C GLN A 46 11.69 -8.85 -17.77
N GLN A 47 11.92 -7.71 -18.43
CA GLN A 47 10.89 -6.73 -18.72
C GLN A 47 9.75 -7.31 -19.56
N ALA A 48 10.06 -8.09 -20.60
CA ALA A 48 9.05 -8.73 -21.43
C ALA A 48 8.21 -9.73 -20.62
N ALA A 49 8.88 -10.61 -19.84
CA ALA A 49 8.21 -11.59 -19.01
C ALA A 49 7.36 -10.95 -17.90
N VAL A 50 7.87 -9.91 -17.22
CA VAL A 50 7.15 -9.18 -16.18
C VAL A 50 5.91 -8.47 -16.75
N LYS A 51 5.99 -7.86 -17.95
CA LYS A 51 4.83 -7.24 -18.60
C LYS A 51 3.69 -8.25 -18.82
N GLU A 52 4.01 -9.45 -19.28
CA GLU A 52 3.02 -10.51 -19.48
C GLU A 52 2.33 -10.89 -18.15
N LYS A 53 3.11 -11.08 -17.07
CA LYS A 53 2.55 -11.44 -15.77
C LYS A 53 1.76 -10.31 -15.11
N ILE A 54 2.14 -9.05 -15.35
CA ILE A 54 1.36 -7.89 -14.92
C ILE A 54 0.06 -7.78 -15.71
N ALA A 55 0.03 -8.09 -17.00
CA ALA A 55 -1.21 -8.13 -17.76
C ALA A 55 -2.18 -9.19 -17.19
N ALA A 56 -1.66 -10.38 -16.83
CA ALA A 56 -2.46 -11.41 -16.16
C ALA A 56 -2.96 -10.96 -14.77
N LEU A 57 -2.16 -10.19 -14.02
CA LEU A 57 -2.59 -9.59 -12.76
C LEU A 57 -3.75 -8.60 -12.97
N ASP A 58 -3.60 -7.70 -13.96
CA ASP A 58 -4.61 -6.71 -14.29
C ASP A 58 -5.93 -7.37 -14.72
N GLU A 59 -5.87 -8.42 -15.53
CA GLU A 59 -7.04 -9.20 -15.95
C GLU A 59 -7.73 -9.90 -14.77
N ALA A 60 -6.96 -10.55 -13.89
CA ALA A 60 -7.51 -11.22 -12.71
C ALA A 60 -8.19 -10.23 -11.76
N LEU A 61 -7.59 -9.05 -11.54
CA LEU A 61 -8.18 -8.00 -10.70
C LEU A 61 -9.40 -7.36 -11.37
N ALA A 62 -9.36 -7.12 -12.67
CA ALA A 62 -10.51 -6.57 -13.40
C ALA A 62 -11.70 -7.54 -13.41
N ALA A 63 -11.45 -8.85 -13.56
CA ALA A 63 -12.48 -9.88 -13.45
C ALA A 63 -13.09 -9.90 -12.04
N TRP A 64 -12.27 -9.90 -11.00
CA TRP A 64 -12.75 -9.84 -9.62
C TRP A 64 -13.55 -8.56 -9.34
N ASP A 65 -13.05 -7.40 -9.78
CA ASP A 65 -13.69 -6.09 -9.58
C ASP A 65 -15.06 -6.07 -10.29
N LYS A 66 -15.16 -6.63 -11.51
CA LYS A 66 -16.44 -6.75 -12.24
C LYS A 66 -17.45 -7.64 -11.51
N GLU A 67 -17.01 -8.78 -10.98
CA GLU A 67 -17.88 -9.74 -10.30
C GLU A 67 -18.32 -9.27 -8.90
N ASN A 68 -17.53 -8.41 -8.25
CA ASN A 68 -17.73 -8.04 -6.85
C ASN A 68 -18.03 -6.54 -6.64
N ALA A 69 -18.15 -5.74 -7.71
CA ALA A 69 -18.41 -4.30 -7.63
C ALA A 69 -19.60 -3.96 -6.71
N GLU A 70 -20.76 -4.59 -6.94
CA GLU A 70 -21.96 -4.32 -6.14
C GLU A 70 -21.80 -4.73 -4.68
N LYS A 71 -21.19 -5.90 -4.42
CA LYS A 71 -20.91 -6.37 -3.05
C LYS A 71 -19.95 -5.45 -2.32
N LEU A 72 -18.94 -4.94 -3.01
CA LEU A 72 -17.97 -4.02 -2.45
C LEU A 72 -18.61 -2.68 -2.12
N GLU A 73 -19.46 -2.13 -2.99
CA GLU A 73 -20.19 -0.89 -2.70
C GLU A 73 -21.19 -1.07 -1.55
N ALA A 74 -21.91 -2.20 -1.50
CA ALA A 74 -22.79 -2.52 -0.39
C ALA A 74 -22.03 -2.64 0.94
N ALA A 75 -20.89 -3.34 0.96
CA ALA A 75 -20.06 -3.47 2.16
C ALA A 75 -19.50 -2.10 2.62
N LYS A 76 -19.06 -1.23 1.69
CA LYS A 76 -18.64 0.14 2.01
C LYS A 76 -19.78 0.97 2.61
N ALA A 77 -20.98 0.87 2.05
CA ALA A 77 -22.17 1.54 2.57
C ALA A 77 -22.52 1.06 3.99
N ALA A 78 -22.53 -0.27 4.21
CA ALA A 78 -22.77 -0.87 5.52
C ALA A 78 -21.77 -0.37 6.58
N VAL A 79 -20.46 -0.30 6.23
CA VAL A 79 -19.45 0.26 7.12
C VAL A 79 -19.71 1.73 7.45
N LYS A 80 -20.17 2.53 6.47
CA LYS A 80 -20.51 3.95 6.69
C LYS A 80 -21.72 4.10 7.63
N GLU A 81 -22.75 3.29 7.44
CA GLU A 81 -23.97 3.31 8.25
C GLU A 81 -23.72 2.79 9.67
N ALA A 82 -22.86 1.79 9.83
CA ALA A 82 -22.52 1.23 11.14
C ALA A 82 -21.73 2.20 12.03
N ARG A 83 -21.16 3.30 11.49
CA ARG A 83 -20.34 4.25 12.27
C ARG A 83 -21.05 4.83 13.49
N SER A 84 -22.36 5.03 13.40
CA SER A 84 -23.21 5.56 14.48
C SER A 84 -24.05 4.48 15.18
N ARG A 85 -23.81 3.20 14.90
CA ARG A 85 -24.52 2.06 15.50
C ARG A 85 -23.74 1.45 16.66
N ASP A 86 -24.27 0.38 17.24
CA ASP A 86 -23.60 -0.45 18.24
C ASP A 86 -22.37 -1.16 17.66
N ASP A 87 -21.55 -1.72 18.57
CA ASP A 87 -20.25 -2.29 18.21
C ASP A 87 -20.37 -3.62 17.45
N GLU A 88 -21.48 -4.34 17.59
CA GLU A 88 -21.71 -5.58 16.85
C GLU A 88 -22.01 -5.27 15.38
N ALA A 89 -22.83 -4.26 15.11
CA ALA A 89 -23.07 -3.77 13.75
C ALA A 89 -21.77 -3.27 13.06
N LYS A 90 -20.90 -2.56 13.80
CA LYS A 90 -19.59 -2.12 13.28
C LYS A 90 -18.67 -3.29 12.96
N LYS A 91 -18.63 -4.28 13.86
CA LYS A 91 -17.78 -5.47 13.70
C LYS A 91 -18.19 -6.25 12.45
N LYS A 92 -19.47 -6.54 12.30
CA LYS A 92 -19.99 -7.32 11.16
C LYS A 92 -19.71 -6.64 9.82
N ALA A 93 -20.03 -5.34 9.70
CA ALA A 93 -19.76 -4.59 8.47
C ALA A 93 -18.26 -4.53 8.15
N GLY A 94 -17.40 -4.43 9.18
CA GLY A 94 -15.96 -4.48 9.03
C GLY A 94 -15.43 -5.84 8.57
N GLU A 95 -15.99 -6.94 9.07
CA GLU A 95 -15.64 -8.31 8.69
C GLU A 95 -15.99 -8.59 7.23
N ASP A 96 -17.19 -8.18 6.77
CA ASP A 96 -17.61 -8.35 5.38
C ASP A 96 -16.71 -7.60 4.40
N LEU A 97 -16.37 -6.34 4.72
CA LEU A 97 -15.43 -5.55 3.91
C LEU A 97 -14.03 -6.18 3.91
N LYS A 98 -13.55 -6.68 5.05
CA LYS A 98 -12.25 -7.35 5.17
C LYS A 98 -12.22 -8.65 4.35
N ALA A 99 -13.30 -9.43 4.35
CA ALA A 99 -13.40 -10.65 3.57
C ALA A 99 -13.33 -10.37 2.06
N LEU A 100 -14.02 -9.33 1.58
CA LEU A 100 -13.92 -8.90 0.18
C LEU A 100 -12.50 -8.41 -0.16
N ALA A 101 -11.86 -7.66 0.72
CA ALA A 101 -10.47 -7.23 0.52
C ALA A 101 -9.51 -8.42 0.41
N ALA A 102 -9.65 -9.42 1.29
CA ALA A 102 -8.85 -10.65 1.25
C ALA A 102 -9.11 -11.48 -0.02
N ALA A 103 -10.37 -11.57 -0.47
CA ALA A 103 -10.72 -12.25 -1.72
C ALA A 103 -10.08 -11.57 -2.94
N ARG A 104 -10.08 -10.23 -2.98
CA ARG A 104 -9.41 -9.45 -4.02
C ARG A 104 -7.90 -9.66 -4.02
N GLU A 105 -7.29 -9.68 -2.84
CA GLU A 105 -5.86 -9.98 -2.69
C GLU A 105 -5.53 -11.38 -3.21
N ALA A 106 -6.34 -12.39 -2.83
CA ALA A 106 -6.18 -13.75 -3.29
C ALA A 106 -6.26 -13.88 -4.82
N ALA A 107 -7.19 -13.16 -5.47
CA ALA A 107 -7.32 -13.12 -6.93
C ALA A 107 -6.05 -12.62 -7.63
N GLY A 108 -5.37 -11.63 -7.03
CA GLY A 108 -4.10 -11.12 -7.57
C GLY A 108 -2.84 -11.88 -7.12
N SER A 109 -2.94 -12.77 -6.13
CA SER A 109 -1.77 -13.37 -5.47
C SER A 109 -0.94 -14.26 -6.40
N GLY A 110 -1.58 -15.05 -7.26
CA GLY A 110 -0.90 -15.95 -8.20
C GLY A 110 -0.01 -15.20 -9.20
N PRO A 111 -0.58 -14.26 -9.99
CA PRO A 111 0.20 -13.43 -10.91
C PRO A 111 1.31 -12.63 -10.22
N ARG A 112 1.07 -12.09 -9.01
CA ARG A 112 2.12 -11.40 -8.22
C ARG A 112 3.29 -12.32 -7.87
N LYS A 113 3.01 -13.55 -7.39
CA LYS A 113 4.05 -14.55 -7.14
C LYS A 113 4.82 -14.90 -8.41
N ALA A 114 4.13 -14.99 -9.55
CA ALA A 114 4.78 -15.24 -10.84
C ALA A 114 5.73 -14.09 -11.25
N VAL A 115 5.38 -12.83 -10.97
CA VAL A 115 6.28 -11.69 -11.17
C VAL A 115 7.53 -11.82 -10.28
N LEU A 116 7.36 -12.07 -8.98
CA LEU A 116 8.48 -12.19 -8.05
C LEU A 116 9.40 -13.38 -8.36
N ALA A 117 8.87 -14.45 -8.93
CA ALA A 117 9.65 -15.61 -9.37
C ALA A 117 10.61 -15.30 -10.53
N LEU A 118 10.39 -14.20 -11.28
CA LEU A 118 11.27 -13.76 -12.37
C LEU A 118 12.46 -12.92 -11.88
N LEU A 119 12.43 -12.50 -10.61
CA LEU A 119 13.46 -11.66 -10.01
C LEU A 119 14.59 -12.53 -9.43
N THR A 120 15.83 -12.03 -9.51
CA THR A 120 16.95 -12.60 -8.75
C THR A 120 16.77 -12.34 -7.25
N ASP A 121 17.53 -13.01 -6.40
CA ASP A 121 17.40 -12.81 -4.95
C ASP A 121 17.82 -11.40 -4.53
N GLU A 122 18.81 -10.80 -5.19
CA GLU A 122 19.17 -9.39 -4.99
C GLU A 122 18.04 -8.45 -5.41
N GLN A 123 17.36 -8.73 -6.52
CA GLN A 123 16.22 -7.95 -6.98
C GLN A 123 15.00 -8.10 -6.06
N LYS A 124 14.75 -9.30 -5.52
CA LYS A 124 13.72 -9.53 -4.49
C LYS A 124 14.04 -8.77 -3.22
N ALA A 125 15.30 -8.75 -2.79
CA ALA A 125 15.72 -7.99 -1.63
C ALA A 125 15.54 -6.48 -1.84
N ALA A 126 15.90 -5.95 -3.00
CA ALA A 126 15.66 -4.56 -3.37
C ALA A 126 14.16 -4.23 -3.40
N TRP A 127 13.34 -5.12 -3.97
CA TRP A 127 11.89 -4.95 -4.03
C TRP A 127 11.26 -4.94 -2.63
N GLY A 128 11.61 -5.91 -1.77
CA GLY A 128 11.09 -5.98 -0.41
C GLY A 128 11.52 -4.79 0.46
N ALA A 129 12.75 -4.29 0.29
CA ALA A 129 13.20 -3.05 0.92
C ALA A 129 12.37 -1.84 0.45
N TYR A 130 12.04 -1.77 -0.83
CA TYR A 130 11.19 -0.72 -1.40
C TYR A 130 9.74 -0.82 -0.90
N GLU A 131 9.17 -2.02 -0.78
CA GLU A 131 7.85 -2.23 -0.20
C GLU A 131 7.80 -1.78 1.27
N LEU A 132 8.81 -2.13 2.07
CA LEU A 132 8.95 -1.64 3.44
C LEU A 132 9.08 -0.12 3.51
N PHE A 133 9.79 0.49 2.55
CA PHE A 133 9.89 1.95 2.42
C PHE A 133 8.53 2.60 2.14
N GLN A 134 7.75 2.06 1.20
CA GLN A 134 6.41 2.57 0.89
C GLN A 134 5.46 2.44 2.09
N GLU A 135 5.46 1.28 2.76
CA GLU A 135 4.67 1.08 3.99
C GLU A 135 5.05 2.12 5.04
N THR A 136 6.36 2.32 5.23
CA THR A 136 6.90 3.26 6.21
C THR A 136 6.50 4.70 5.90
N VAL A 137 6.74 5.18 4.68
CA VAL A 137 6.43 6.56 4.27
C VAL A 137 4.93 6.84 4.34
N SER A 138 4.08 5.86 4.05
CA SER A 138 2.61 6.02 4.16
C SER A 138 2.17 6.44 5.57
N ARG A 139 2.86 5.95 6.61
CA ARG A 139 2.61 6.30 8.03
C ARG A 139 2.99 7.75 8.32
N TYR A 140 4.02 8.25 7.63
CA TYR A 140 4.56 9.61 7.78
C TYR A 140 4.00 10.62 6.76
N ARG A 141 2.94 10.27 6.01
CA ARG A 141 2.37 11.15 4.97
C ARG A 141 1.96 12.55 5.42
N LYS A 142 1.73 12.76 6.73
CA LYS A 142 1.38 14.07 7.32
C LYS A 142 2.60 14.94 7.63
N ALA A 143 3.79 14.36 7.70
CA ALA A 143 5.01 15.06 8.08
C ALA A 143 5.61 15.92 6.96
N ALA A 144 5.06 15.89 5.73
CA ALA A 144 5.64 16.60 4.58
C ALA A 144 7.18 16.37 4.48
N LEU A 145 7.56 15.09 4.35
CA LEU A 145 8.96 14.67 4.36
C LEU A 145 9.76 15.32 3.21
N THR A 146 10.97 15.79 3.51
CA THR A 146 11.90 16.28 2.49
C THR A 146 12.53 15.14 1.71
N GLU A 147 13.12 15.43 0.55
CA GLU A 147 13.85 14.42 -0.25
C GLU A 147 15.00 13.78 0.54
N GLU A 148 15.74 14.58 1.30
CA GLU A 148 16.82 14.08 2.16
C GLU A 148 16.29 13.10 3.22
N GLN A 149 15.13 13.41 3.83
CA GLN A 149 14.48 12.52 4.79
C GLN A 149 14.00 11.22 4.12
N LEU A 150 13.42 11.31 2.92
CA LEU A 150 13.01 10.14 2.15
C LEU A 150 14.20 9.24 1.82
N THR A 151 15.34 9.81 1.43
CA THR A 151 16.58 9.05 1.19
C THR A 151 17.06 8.34 2.46
N LYS A 152 17.06 9.04 3.62
CA LYS A 152 17.43 8.42 4.91
C LYS A 152 16.49 7.28 5.30
N ILE A 153 15.18 7.47 5.13
CA ILE A 153 14.18 6.44 5.42
C ILE A 153 14.37 5.23 4.49
N ARG A 154 14.62 5.46 3.19
CA ARG A 154 14.87 4.39 2.22
C ARG A 154 16.09 3.54 2.59
N ALA A 155 17.20 4.19 2.96
CA ALA A 155 18.40 3.49 3.41
C ALA A 155 18.14 2.68 4.70
N ALA A 156 17.43 3.27 5.67
CA ALA A 156 17.06 2.56 6.90
C ALA A 156 16.13 1.36 6.65
N CYS A 157 15.21 1.47 5.68
CA CYS A 157 14.35 0.36 5.29
C CYS A 157 15.13 -0.78 4.63
N ALA A 158 16.15 -0.49 3.82
CA ALA A 158 17.00 -1.53 3.22
C ALA A 158 17.75 -2.34 4.28
N VAL A 159 18.33 -1.68 5.29
CA VAL A 159 18.99 -2.36 6.43
C VAL A 159 17.97 -3.17 7.23
N ALA A 160 16.84 -2.56 7.60
CA ALA A 160 15.80 -3.24 8.37
C ALA A 160 15.23 -4.45 7.63
N PHE A 161 15.06 -4.38 6.30
CA PHE A 161 14.57 -5.50 5.51
C PHE A 161 15.53 -6.69 5.53
N ALA A 162 16.84 -6.44 5.39
CA ALA A 162 17.85 -7.49 5.49
C ALA A 162 17.83 -8.15 6.89
N GLU A 163 17.79 -7.36 7.96
CA GLU A 163 17.68 -7.89 9.34
C GLU A 163 16.38 -8.70 9.54
N ILE A 164 15.27 -8.28 8.94
CA ILE A 164 13.98 -9.00 8.99
C ILE A 164 14.08 -10.33 8.25
N ALA A 165 14.71 -10.35 7.08
CA ALA A 165 14.90 -11.56 6.29
C ALA A 165 15.70 -12.61 7.06
N GLU A 166 16.73 -12.20 7.80
CA GLU A 166 17.52 -13.07 8.69
C GLU A 166 16.73 -13.57 9.90
N ALA A 167 15.92 -12.70 10.52
CA ALA A 167 15.12 -13.05 11.70
C ALA A 167 13.87 -13.91 11.36
N GLY A 168 13.43 -13.88 10.10
CA GLY A 168 12.15 -14.44 9.65
C GLY A 168 10.99 -13.46 9.84
N GLU A 169 10.17 -13.29 8.79
CA GLU A 169 9.19 -12.21 8.68
C GLU A 169 8.11 -12.18 9.78
N ASP A 170 7.66 -13.36 10.22
CA ASP A 170 6.62 -13.51 11.25
C ASP A 170 7.18 -13.60 12.68
N SER A 171 8.49 -13.42 12.84
CA SER A 171 9.14 -13.56 14.13
C SER A 171 8.92 -12.35 15.05
N LYS A 172 9.07 -12.59 16.37
CA LYS A 172 9.20 -11.50 17.34
C LYS A 172 10.35 -10.55 16.99
N GLY A 173 11.44 -11.07 16.44
CA GLY A 173 12.60 -10.30 15.99
C GLY A 173 12.25 -9.30 14.89
N ALA A 174 11.52 -9.73 13.85
CA ALA A 174 11.05 -8.85 12.79
C ALA A 174 10.20 -7.68 13.34
N ARG A 175 9.34 -7.95 14.33
CA ARG A 175 8.56 -6.90 15.01
C ARG A 175 9.43 -5.91 15.76
N GLU A 176 10.46 -6.37 16.45
CA GLU A 176 11.42 -5.51 17.16
C GLU A 176 12.22 -4.64 16.19
N ILE A 177 12.65 -5.19 15.05
CA ILE A 177 13.34 -4.46 13.99
C ILE A 177 12.44 -3.36 13.41
N ARG A 178 11.18 -3.66 13.09
CA ARG A 178 10.22 -2.64 12.60
C ARG A 178 9.96 -1.54 13.65
N ASN A 179 9.91 -1.89 14.93
CA ASN A 179 9.79 -0.90 16.01
C ASN A 179 11.04 -0.01 16.12
N ARG A 180 12.24 -0.59 15.96
CA ARG A 180 13.51 0.15 15.95
C ARG A 180 13.60 1.09 14.76
N LEU A 181 13.21 0.63 13.57
CA LEU A 181 13.11 1.46 12.37
C LEU A 181 12.20 2.67 12.63
N ARG A 182 10.98 2.44 13.14
CA ARG A 182 10.04 3.52 13.48
C ARG A 182 10.64 4.52 14.45
N TRP A 183 11.23 4.02 15.54
CA TRP A 183 11.88 4.88 16.53
C TRP A 183 13.02 5.70 15.92
N GLY A 184 13.86 5.08 15.08
CA GLY A 184 14.96 5.76 14.40
C GLY A 184 14.48 6.89 13.50
N ILE A 185 13.38 6.68 12.78
CA ILE A 185 12.77 7.74 11.95
C ILE A 185 12.24 8.87 12.84
N ASP A 186 11.48 8.55 13.88
CA ASP A 186 10.89 9.55 14.77
C ASP A 186 11.96 10.40 15.46
N VAL A 187 13.06 9.79 15.91
CA VAL A 187 14.08 10.46 16.71
C VAL A 187 15.15 11.14 15.87
N LEU A 188 15.62 10.48 14.80
CA LEU A 188 16.82 10.89 14.06
C LEU A 188 16.52 11.53 12.69
N VAL A 189 15.34 11.27 12.11
CA VAL A 189 15.00 11.77 10.77
C VAL A 189 14.02 12.92 10.85
N LEU A 190 12.98 12.83 11.67
CA LEU A 190 11.95 13.86 11.79
C LEU A 190 12.40 15.03 12.65
N THR A 191 11.96 16.23 12.25
CA THR A 191 12.01 17.42 13.10
C THR A 191 10.99 17.32 14.26
N PRO A 192 11.16 18.10 15.35
CA PRO A 192 10.16 18.18 16.42
C PRO A 192 8.74 18.51 15.91
N GLU A 193 8.62 19.43 14.96
CA GLU A 193 7.35 19.88 14.40
C GLU A 193 6.69 18.76 13.59
N GLN A 194 7.48 18.05 12.78
CA GLN A 194 6.99 16.90 12.01
C GLN A 194 6.56 15.76 12.92
N ARG A 195 7.28 15.48 14.02
CA ARG A 195 6.87 14.48 15.02
C ARG A 195 5.48 14.77 15.58
N GLU A 196 5.16 16.02 15.86
CA GLU A 196 3.83 16.39 16.36
C GLU A 196 2.74 16.12 15.31
N SER A 197 3.02 16.38 14.04
CA SER A 197 2.05 16.17 12.94
C SER A 197 1.65 14.69 12.70
N VAL A 198 2.51 13.75 13.11
CA VAL A 198 2.30 12.31 12.91
C VAL A 198 1.87 11.59 14.19
N ARG A 199 1.82 12.28 15.34
CA ARG A 199 1.31 11.68 16.57
C ARG A 199 -0.13 11.22 16.37
N PRO A 200 -0.48 10.03 16.86
CA PRO A 200 -1.87 9.61 16.88
C PRO A 200 -2.66 10.64 17.69
N VAL A 201 -3.73 11.19 17.10
CA VAL A 201 -4.65 12.07 17.82
C VAL A 201 -5.18 11.25 18.99
N LYS A 202 -4.80 11.61 20.22
CA LYS A 202 -5.33 10.96 21.41
C LYS A 202 -6.85 11.04 21.30
N ALA A 203 -7.51 9.88 21.27
CA ALA A 203 -8.96 9.84 21.35
C ALA A 203 -9.35 10.66 22.58
N LYS A 204 -10.07 11.77 22.40
CA LYS A 204 -10.66 12.51 23.52
C LYS A 204 -11.44 11.47 24.31
N GLY A 205 -11.03 11.24 25.55
CA GLY A 205 -11.73 10.37 26.48
C GLY A 205 -13.21 10.74 26.45
N LYS A 206 -14.04 9.77 26.11
CA LYS A 206 -15.45 9.75 26.48
C LYS A 206 -15.56 8.94 27.76
#